data_AF-A0A256ZYW9-F1
#
_entry.id   AF-A0A256ZYW9-F1
#
_cell.length_a   1.000
_cell.length_b   1.000
_cell.length_c   1.000
_cell.angle_alpha   90.00
_cell.angle_beta   90.00
_cell.angle_gamma   90.00
#
_symmetry.space_group_name_H-M   'P 1'
#
loop_
_entity.id
_entity.type
_entity.pdbx_description
1 polymer ?
#
loop_
_entity_poly.entity_id
_entity_poly.type
_entity_poly.pdbx_seq_one_letter_code
_entity_poly.pdbx_strand_id
1 'polypeptide(L)'
;KLGQLIVVPLKTKIIKESWKLIEKHHICEADAIQITTAKHINATQFLTGDKKLHEIAEKEKINSTTSTKKLETISYKHATSNNLNVIRH
;
A
#
# COMPACT_ATOMS: atom_id res chain seq x y z
N LYS A 1 6.40 -19.88 8.11
CA LYS A 1 6.98 -19.85 6.75
C LYS A 1 6.89 -18.42 6.22
N LEU A 2 7.98 -17.64 6.22
CA LEU A 2 8.02 -16.40 5.43
C LEU A 2 8.06 -16.84 3.96
N GLY A 3 6.96 -16.60 3.24
CA GLY A 3 6.89 -16.82 1.80
C GLY A 3 7.98 -16.02 1.10
N GLN A 4 8.56 -16.61 0.05
CA GLN A 4 9.73 -16.12 -0.68
C GLN A 4 9.63 -14.62 -0.99
N LEU A 5 10.62 -13.84 -0.52
CA LEU A 5 10.81 -12.46 -0.92
C LEU A 5 11.30 -12.45 -2.38
N ILE A 6 10.53 -11.84 -3.27
CA ILE A 6 10.94 -11.65 -4.66
C ILE A 6 11.55 -10.26 -4.77
N VAL A 7 12.85 -10.21 -5.08
CA VAL A 7 13.54 -8.95 -5.40
C VAL A 7 13.25 -8.60 -6.85
N VAL A 8 12.64 -7.43 -7.08
CA VAL A 8 12.37 -6.94 -8.43
C VAL A 8 13.56 -6.10 -8.90
N PRO A 9 14.28 -6.50 -9.96
CA PRO A 9 15.42 -5.72 -10.45
C PRO A 9 14.94 -4.40 -11.07
N LEU A 10 15.67 -3.32 -10.78
CA LEU A 10 15.37 -2.00 -11.32
C LEU A 10 15.72 -1.95 -12.81
N LYS A 11 14.69 -1.85 -13.65
CA LYS A 11 14.84 -1.72 -15.11
C LYS A 11 14.83 -0.26 -15.52
N THR A 12 15.54 0.10 -16.58
CA THR A 12 15.56 1.47 -17.14
C THR A 12 14.14 2.00 -17.43
N LYS A 13 13.20 1.14 -17.81
CA LYS A 13 11.79 1.51 -18.00
C LYS A 13 11.14 2.01 -16.70
N ILE A 14 11.39 1.32 -15.58
CA ILE A 14 10.87 1.72 -14.25
C ILE A 14 11.45 3.09 -13.85
N ILE A 15 12.75 3.30 -14.08
CA ILE A 15 13.41 4.59 -13.77
C ILE A 15 12.83 5.73 -14.62
N LYS A 16 12.65 5.51 -15.92
CA LYS A 16 12.07 6.54 -16.80
C LYS A 16 10.62 6.86 -16.45
N GLU A 17 9.84 5.87 -16.03
CA GLU A 17 8.45 6.07 -15.64
C GLU A 17 8.31 6.68 -14.24
N SER A 18 9.23 6.41 -13.30
CA SER A 18 9.23 7.03 -11.98
C SER A 18 9.46 8.55 -12.03
N TRP A 19 10.26 9.06 -12.98
CA TRP A 19 10.43 10.51 -13.17
C TRP A 19 9.11 11.25 -13.34
N LYS A 20 8.15 10.68 -14.09
CA LYS A 20 6.82 11.28 -14.27
C LYS A 20 6.05 11.39 -12.95
N LEU A 21 6.24 10.45 -12.03
CA LEU A 21 5.58 10.47 -10.72
C LEU A 21 6.24 11.47 -9.77
N ILE A 22 7.57 11.63 -9.83
CA ILE A 22 8.31 12.64 -9.08
C ILE A 22 7.78 14.03 -9.44
N GLU A 23 7.67 14.33 -10.73
CA GLU A 23 7.18 15.63 -11.21
C GLU A 23 5.70 15.84 -10.88
N LYS A 24 4.85 14.82 -11.08
CA LYS A 24 3.40 14.93 -10.91
C LYS A 24 2.97 15.05 -9.45
N HIS A 25 3.62 14.32 -8.54
CA HIS A 25 3.17 14.19 -7.15
C HIS A 25 4.15 14.80 -6.12
N HIS A 26 5.29 15.31 -6.57
CA HIS A 26 6.34 15.89 -5.72
C HIS A 26 6.72 14.93 -4.58
N ILE A 27 7.07 13.70 -4.97
CA ILE A 27 7.53 12.63 -4.09
C ILE A 27 9.01 12.33 -4.33
N CYS A 28 9.65 11.68 -3.35
CA CYS A 28 11.04 11.29 -3.49
C CYS A 28 11.21 10.20 -4.55
N GLU A 29 12.45 10.01 -5.01
CA GLU A 29 12.79 9.00 -6.01
C GLU A 29 12.39 7.58 -5.55
N ALA A 30 12.65 7.23 -4.29
CA ALA A 30 12.33 5.91 -3.74
C ALA A 30 10.82 5.61 -3.79
N ASP A 31 9.99 6.56 -3.37
CA ASP A 31 8.52 6.46 -3.42
C ASP A 31 8.00 6.27 -4.84
N ALA A 32 8.54 7.05 -5.78
CA ALA A 32 8.17 6.97 -7.18
C ALA A 32 8.57 5.61 -7.78
N ILE A 33 9.79 5.12 -7.48
CA ILE A 33 10.23 3.79 -7.91
C ILE A 33 9.34 2.70 -7.31
N GLN A 34 8.94 2.83 -6.04
CA GLN A 34 8.09 1.84 -5.37
C GLN A 34 6.73 1.73 -6.07
N ILE A 35 6.07 2.86 -6.35
CA ILE A 35 4.79 2.91 -7.07
C ILE A 35 4.95 2.36 -8.49
N THR A 36 5.95 2.83 -9.25
CA THR A 36 6.15 2.39 -10.64
C THR A 36 6.45 0.90 -10.72
N THR A 37 7.25 0.37 -9.79
CA THR A 37 7.54 -1.06 -9.71
C THR A 37 6.27 -1.87 -9.47
N ALA A 38 5.42 -1.43 -8.53
CA ALA A 38 4.14 -2.08 -8.25
C ALA A 38 3.21 -2.11 -9.49
N LYS A 39 3.17 -1.03 -10.27
CA LYS A 39 2.46 -1.00 -11.56
C LYS A 39 3.09 -1.97 -12.57
N HIS A 40 4.42 -1.97 -12.68
CA HIS A 40 5.14 -2.79 -13.66
C HIS A 40 4.92 -4.30 -13.47
N ILE A 41 4.86 -4.76 -12.21
CA ILE A 41 4.64 -6.17 -11.89
C ILE A 41 3.16 -6.52 -11.71
N ASN A 42 2.25 -5.56 -11.90
CA ASN A 42 0.82 -5.70 -11.60
C ASN A 42 0.59 -6.23 -10.17
N ALA A 43 1.23 -5.60 -9.18
CA ALA A 43 1.10 -6.00 -7.78
C ALA A 43 -0.37 -5.96 -7.36
N THR A 44 -0.85 -7.05 -6.77
CA THR A 44 -2.24 -7.16 -6.30
C THR A 44 -2.51 -6.29 -5.07
N GLN A 45 -1.46 -5.94 -4.33
CA GLN A 45 -1.52 -5.08 -3.15
C GLN A 45 -0.22 -4.29 -2.97
N PHE A 46 -0.35 -3.04 -2.57
CA PHE A 46 0.75 -2.13 -2.23
C PHE A 46 0.70 -1.78 -0.73
N LEU A 47 1.61 -2.37 0.04
CA LEU A 47 1.73 -2.10 1.47
C LEU A 47 2.70 -0.95 1.73
N THR A 48 2.25 0.05 2.49
CA THR A 48 3.13 1.12 2.97
C THR A 48 2.69 1.59 4.35
N GLY A 49 3.66 2.02 5.17
CA GLY A 49 3.40 2.73 6.43
C GLY A 49 3.24 4.25 6.23
N ASP A 50 3.63 4.76 5.06
CA ASP A 50 3.53 6.18 4.73
C ASP A 50 2.13 6.53 4.21
N LYS A 51 1.43 7.40 4.93
CA LYS A 51 0.07 7.83 4.59
C LYS A 51 0.02 8.61 3.27
N LYS A 52 0.97 9.51 3.03
CA LYS A 52 1.04 10.30 1.78
C LYS A 52 1.30 9.37 0.60
N LEU A 53 2.18 8.39 0.76
CA LEU A 53 2.46 7.40 -0.28
C LEU A 53 1.26 6.51 -0.59
N HIS A 54 0.51 6.11 0.44
CA HIS A 54 -0.75 5.36 0.29
C HIS A 54 -1.75 6.13 -0.56
N GLU A 55 -2.01 7.40 -0.24
CA GLU A 55 -2.94 8.26 -0.98
C GLU A 55 -2.52 8.45 -2.44
N ILE A 56 -1.21 8.57 -2.69
CA ILE A 56 -0.68 8.69 -4.05
C ILE A 56 -0.82 7.37 -4.82
N ALA A 57 -0.56 6.23 -4.17
CA ALA A 57 -0.77 4.93 -4.78
C ALA A 57 -2.25 4.72 -5.16
N GLU A 58 -3.20 5.14 -4.33
CA GLU A 58 -4.64 5.12 -4.65
C GLU A 58 -4.98 6.06 -5.83
N LYS A 59 -4.41 7.27 -5.89
CA LYS A 59 -4.55 8.19 -7.04
C LYS A 59 -3.99 7.59 -8.34
N GLU A 60 -2.95 6.77 -8.25
CA GLU A 60 -2.36 6.02 -9.36
C GLU A 60 -3.08 4.69 -9.66
N LYS A 61 -4.25 4.47 -9.03
CA LYS A 61 -5.13 3.30 -9.19
C LYS A 61 -4.50 1.97 -8.76
N ILE A 62 -3.59 2.01 -7.78
CA ILE A 62 -2.99 0.82 -7.17
C ILE A 62 -3.75 0.50 -5.89
N ASN A 63 -4.13 -0.77 -5.72
CA ASN A 63 -4.76 -1.25 -4.49
C ASN A 63 -3.75 -1.16 -3.32
N SER A 64 -3.88 -0.14 -2.47
CA SER A 64 -2.93 0.11 -1.39
C SER A 64 -3.56 -0.12 -0.01
N THR A 65 -2.75 -0.61 0.92
CA THR A 65 -3.14 -0.79 2.33
C THR A 65 -2.11 -0.15 3.22
N THR A 66 -2.59 0.62 4.20
CA THR A 66 -1.79 1.14 5.30
C THR A 66 -1.93 0.24 6.52
N SER A 67 -0.83 0.05 7.26
CA SER A 67 -0.82 -0.70 8.51
C SER A 67 -1.77 -0.12 9.58
N THR A 68 -2.12 1.17 9.52
CA THR A 68 -3.09 1.78 10.44
C THR A 68 -4.52 1.29 10.20
N LYS A 69 -4.93 1.13 8.92
CA LYS A 69 -6.26 0.59 8.56
C LYS A 69 -6.46 -0.86 9.02
N LYS A 70 -5.37 -1.66 9.10
CA LYS A 70 -5.46 -3.05 9.59
C LYS A 70 -5.79 -3.10 11.08
N LEU A 71 -5.19 -2.22 11.89
CA LEU A 71 -5.46 -2.14 13.33
C LEU A 71 -6.86 -1.60 13.61
N GLU A 72 -7.31 -0.57 12.89
CA GLU A 72 -8.69 -0.08 13.00
C GLU A 72 -9.70 -1.16 12.65
N THR A 73 -9.52 -1.89 11.54
CA THR A 73 -10.43 -2.98 11.14
C THR A 73 -10.49 -4.10 12.20
N ILE A 74 -9.37 -4.44 12.83
CA ILE A 74 -9.32 -5.41 13.92
C ILE A 74 -10.05 -4.86 15.15
N SER A 75 -9.81 -3.60 15.53
CA SER A 75 -10.50 -2.94 16.65
C SER A 75 -12.01 -2.86 16.42
N TYR A 76 -12.47 -2.49 15.22
CA TYR A 76 -13.89 -2.45 14.89
C TYR A 76 -14.55 -3.84 14.94
N LYS A 77 -13.89 -4.90 14.44
CA LYS A 77 -14.39 -6.27 14.53
C LYS A 77 -14.47 -6.78 15.97
N HIS A 78 -13.50 -6.43 16.82
CA HIS A 78 -13.55 -6.76 18.25
C HIS A 78 -14.67 -5.99 18.98
N ALA A 79 -14.85 -4.71 18.67
CA ALA A 79 -15.88 -3.88 19.28
C ALA A 79 -17.31 -4.37 18.95
N THR A 80 -17.56 -4.79 17.70
CA THR A 80 -18.87 -5.33 17.31
C THR A 80 -19.12 -6.73 17.87
N SER A 81 -18.08 -7.57 17.97
CA SER A 81 -18.19 -8.89 18.61
C SER A 81 -18.50 -8.79 20.10
N ASN A 82 -17.94 -7.82 20.81
CA ASN A 82 -18.21 -7.63 22.24
C ASN A 82 -19.62 -7.09 22.51
N ASN A 83 -20.16 -6.22 21.65
CA ASN A 83 -21.53 -5.71 21.81
C ASN A 83 -22.62 -6.75 21.52
N LEU A 84 -22.33 -7.80 20.74
CA LEU A 84 -23.28 -8.91 20.52
C LEU A 84 -23.34 -9.89 21.71
N ASN A 85 -22.32 -9.91 22.56
CA ASN A 85 -22.30 -10.76 23.77
C ASN A 85 -23.00 -10.13 24.97
N VAL A 86 -23.32 -8.84 24.93
CA VAL A 86 -24.02 -8.15 26.04
C VAL A 86 -25.55 -8.23 25.90
N ILE A 87 -26.09 -8.58 24.72
CA ILE A 87 -27.54 -8.66 24.46
C ILE A 87 -28.08 -10.10 24.61
N ARG A 88 -27.25 -11.04 25.09
CA ARG A 88 -27.66 -12.42 25.39
C ARG A 88 -27.51 -12.74 26.87
N HIS A 89 -28.22 -12.04 27.75
CA HIS A 89 -28.54 -12.51 29.10
C HIS A 89 -29.87 -11.92 29.57
#